data_AF-A0AAE1VAK8-F1
#
_entry.id   AF-A0AAE1VAK8-F1
#
_cell.length_a   1.000
_cell.length_b   1.000
_cell.length_c   1.000
_cell.angle_alpha   90.00
_cell.angle_beta   90.00
_cell.angle_gamma   90.00
#
_symmetry.space_group_name_H-M   'P 1'
#
loop_
_entity.id
_entity.type
_entity.pdbx_description
1 polymer ?
#
loop_
_entity_poly.entity_id
_entity_poly.type
_entity_poly.pdbx_seq_one_letter_code
_entity_poly.pdbx_strand_id
1 'polypeptide(L)'
;MHNLDPSYAHNVVKHGNVLLTQRKGQTPLAKLMDFGNARPARRQVRSRLEALQLQEWAYEHFSAPFRAPELWDCPSKCDIDEGTDSWSLGCTLFALMYGVSPF
;
A
#
# COMPACT_ATOMS: atom_id res chain seq x y z
N MET A 1 7.25 -9.07 2.80
CA MET A 1 5.94 -9.06 3.45
C MET A 1 4.96 -9.96 2.71
N HIS A 2 4.84 -9.84 1.38
CA HIS A 2 3.94 -10.67 0.58
C HIS A 2 4.30 -12.17 0.53
N ASN A 3 5.58 -12.53 0.68
CA ASN A 3 6.04 -13.94 0.72
C ASN A 3 5.99 -14.60 2.11
N LEU A 4 5.40 -13.95 3.12
CA LEU A 4 5.22 -14.54 4.45
C LEU A 4 4.03 -15.52 4.46
N ASP A 5 3.95 -16.37 5.48
CA ASP A 5 2.79 -17.23 5.75
C ASP A 5 2.23 -16.94 7.16
N PRO A 6 1.11 -16.20 7.29
CA PRO A 6 0.33 -15.60 6.21
C PRO A 6 1.00 -14.36 5.60
N SER A 7 0.64 -14.02 4.36
CA SER A 7 1.15 -12.83 3.66
C SER A 7 0.60 -11.53 4.26
N TYR A 8 1.42 -10.48 4.33
CA TYR A 8 1.02 -9.17 4.85
C TYR A 8 1.15 -8.06 3.81
N ALA A 9 0.16 -7.17 3.73
CA ALA A 9 0.24 -5.91 3.01
C ALA A 9 0.65 -4.78 3.97
N HIS A 10 1.46 -3.85 3.49
CA HIS A 10 1.92 -2.68 4.21
C HIS A 10 0.84 -1.59 4.30
N ASN A 11 0.04 -1.43 3.24
CA ASN A 11 -1.09 -0.50 3.11
C ASN A 11 -0.72 1.00 3.11
N VAL A 12 0.55 1.36 3.35
CA VAL A 12 1.02 2.75 3.32
C VAL A 12 2.39 2.89 2.63
N VAL A 13 2.60 2.19 1.52
CA VAL A 13 3.81 2.36 0.70
C VAL A 13 3.77 3.74 0.02
N LYS A 14 4.69 4.62 0.41
CA LYS A 14 4.91 5.95 -0.19
C LYS A 14 6.35 6.37 0.01
N HIS A 15 6.85 7.30 -0.82
CA HIS A 15 8.22 7.79 -0.71
C HIS A 15 8.55 8.33 0.69
N GLY A 16 7.57 8.92 1.39
CA GLY A 16 7.73 9.39 2.78
C GLY A 16 7.95 8.30 3.83
N ASN A 17 7.65 7.04 3.50
CA ASN A 17 7.79 5.88 4.38
C ASN A 17 9.00 5.00 3.98
N VAL A 18 9.93 5.52 3.17
CA VAL A 18 11.18 4.84 2.78
C VAL A 18 12.38 5.59 3.34
N LEU A 19 13.07 4.97 4.29
CA LEU A 19 14.31 5.48 4.86
C LEU A 19 15.50 5.07 4.00
N LEU A 20 16.43 6.00 3.77
CA LEU A 20 17.71 5.69 3.15
C LEU A 20 18.78 5.55 4.22
N THR A 21 19.41 4.38 4.27
CA THR A 21 20.56 4.14 5.14
C THR A 21 21.84 4.11 4.31
N GLN A 22 22.83 4.91 4.72
CA GLN A 22 24.10 5.05 4.02
C GLN A 22 25.24 4.54 4.90
N ARG A 23 26.06 3.64 4.34
CA ARG A 23 27.29 3.16 4.95
C ARG A 23 28.45 3.45 4.00
N LYS A 24 29.60 3.87 4.57
CA LYS A 24 30.78 4.25 3.77
C LYS A 24 31.20 3.09 2.86
N GLY A 25 31.27 3.35 1.55
CA GLY A 25 31.66 2.35 0.55
C GLY A 25 30.55 1.37 0.15
N GLN A 26 29.29 1.58 0.54
CA GLN A 26 28.16 0.72 0.16
C GLN A 26 27.06 1.52 -0.54
N THR A 27 26.33 0.85 -1.43
CA THR A 27 25.11 1.40 -2.03
C THR A 27 24.09 1.72 -0.93
N PRO A 28 23.38 2.88 -1.00
CA PRO A 28 22.32 3.20 -0.06
C PRO A 28 21.28 2.08 -0.02
N LEU A 29 20.88 1.69 1.18
CA LEU A 29 19.83 0.70 1.39
C LEU A 29 18.53 1.40 1.76
N ALA A 30 17.52 1.19 0.92
CA ALA A 30 16.14 1.60 1.19
C ALA A 30 15.49 0.65 2.21
N LYS A 31 14.93 1.22 3.27
CA LYS A 31 14.22 0.48 4.32
C LYS A 31 12.82 1.04 4.48
N LEU A 32 11.82 0.17 4.39
CA LEU A 32 10.44 0.54 4.65
C LEU A 32 10.23 0.77 6.15
N MET A 33 9.40 1.75 6.50
CA MET A 33 8.99 2.07 7.87
C MET A 33 7.48 2.26 7.94
N ASP A 34 6.96 2.50 9.16
CA ASP A 34 5.55 2.79 9.42
C ASP A 34 4.59 1.61 9.13
N PHE A 35 4.83 0.51 9.86
CA PHE A 35 4.05 -0.72 9.77
C PHE A 35 2.74 -0.70 10.58
N GLY A 36 2.29 0.48 11.07
CA GLY A 36 1.08 0.59 11.90
C GLY A 36 -0.19 0.10 11.18
N ASN A 37 -0.20 0.18 9.86
CA ASN A 37 -1.30 -0.26 9.01
C ASN A 37 -1.08 -1.63 8.37
N ALA A 38 0.01 -2.32 8.71
CA ALA A 38 0.30 -3.63 8.15
C ALA A 38 -0.73 -4.66 8.64
N ARG A 39 -1.34 -5.39 7.70
CA ARG A 39 -2.41 -6.37 7.96
C ARG A 39 -2.28 -7.57 7.02
N PRO A 40 -2.93 -8.71 7.31
CA PRO A 40 -3.00 -9.81 6.35
C PRO A 40 -3.42 -9.29 4.97
N ALA A 41 -2.64 -9.63 3.95
CA ALA A 41 -2.76 -9.02 2.63
C ALA A 41 -4.09 -9.35 1.94
N ARG A 42 -4.59 -10.55 2.20
CA ARG A 42 -5.73 -11.12 1.47
C ARG A 42 -7.01 -10.99 2.28
N ARG A 43 -8.01 -10.33 1.70
CA ARG A 43 -9.33 -10.16 2.30
C ARG A 43 -10.41 -10.43 1.25
N GLN A 44 -11.35 -11.29 1.62
CA GLN A 44 -12.55 -11.51 0.85
C GLN A 44 -13.63 -10.50 1.26
N VAL A 45 -14.22 -9.83 0.29
CA VAL A 45 -15.40 -8.98 0.47
C VAL A 45 -16.58 -9.71 -0.15
N ARG A 46 -17.63 -9.95 0.64
CA ARG A 46 -18.80 -10.77 0.25
C ARG A 46 -20.14 -10.06 0.44
N SER A 47 -20.14 -8.89 1.05
CA SER A 47 -21.33 -8.07 1.27
C SER A 47 -21.07 -6.59 1.02
N ARG A 48 -22.14 -5.82 0.78
CA ARG A 48 -22.04 -4.34 0.65
C ARG A 48 -21.51 -3.70 1.93
N LEU A 49 -21.89 -4.22 3.09
CA LEU A 49 -21.40 -3.73 4.38
C LEU A 49 -19.88 -3.89 4.50
N GLU A 50 -19.35 -5.06 4.18
CA GLU A 50 -17.90 -5.31 4.19
C GLU A 50 -17.15 -4.40 3.21
N ALA A 51 -17.72 -4.15 2.03
CA ALA A 51 -17.15 -3.25 1.03
C ALA A 51 -17.07 -1.81 1.56
N LEU A 52 -18.14 -1.32 2.17
CA LEU A 52 -18.18 0.02 2.79
C LEU A 52 -17.16 0.14 3.94
N GLN A 53 -17.10 -0.85 4.82
CA GLN A 53 -16.11 -0.88 5.91
C GLN A 53 -14.67 -0.87 5.39
N LEU A 54 -14.40 -1.59 4.29
CA LEU A 54 -13.07 -1.57 3.68
C LEU A 54 -12.75 -0.20 3.06
N GLN A 55 -13.73 0.42 2.40
CA GLN A 55 -13.56 1.74 1.79
C GLN A 55 -13.35 2.84 2.85
N GLU A 56 -14.11 2.83 3.95
CA GLU A 56 -13.93 3.72 5.09
C GLU A 56 -12.53 3.53 5.72
N TRP A 57 -12.14 2.28 5.93
CA TRP A 57 -10.81 1.98 6.45
C TRP A 57 -9.71 2.47 5.49
N ALA A 58 -9.85 2.25 4.18
CA ALA A 58 -8.89 2.74 3.19
C ALA A 58 -8.86 4.28 3.14
N TYR A 59 -9.99 4.93 3.37
CA TYR A 59 -10.09 6.39 3.46
C TYR A 59 -9.22 6.96 4.59
N GLU A 60 -9.28 6.32 5.77
CA GLU A 60 -8.55 6.73 6.97
C GLU A 60 -7.04 6.42 6.90
N HIS A 61 -6.66 5.31 6.28
CA HIS A 61 -5.30 4.77 6.40
C HIS A 61 -4.42 4.97 5.16
N PHE A 62 -4.99 5.05 3.95
CA PHE A 62 -4.22 5.30 2.73
C PHE A 62 -4.16 6.77 2.39
N SER A 63 -2.96 7.24 2.01
CA SER A 63 -2.80 8.53 1.35
C SER A 63 -3.38 8.46 -0.06
N ALA A 64 -4.32 9.36 -0.40
CA ALA A 64 -5.06 9.34 -1.67
C ALA A 64 -4.21 9.13 -2.93
N PRO A 65 -3.04 9.80 -3.12
CA PRO A 65 -2.21 9.61 -4.33
C PRO A 65 -1.65 8.19 -4.52
N PHE A 66 -1.61 7.39 -3.45
CA PHE A 66 -1.04 6.05 -3.43
C PHE A 66 -2.11 4.96 -3.28
N ARG A 67 -3.39 5.34 -3.17
CA ARG A 67 -4.51 4.41 -2.95
C ARG A 67 -4.87 3.69 -4.24
N ALA A 68 -4.87 2.36 -4.19
CA ALA A 68 -5.23 1.49 -5.31
C ALA A 68 -6.70 1.67 -5.74
N PRO A 69 -7.03 1.53 -7.04
CA PRO A 69 -8.36 1.77 -7.59
C PRO A 69 -9.45 0.93 -6.91
N GLU A 70 -9.17 -0.32 -6.58
CA GLU A 70 -10.07 -1.26 -5.91
C GLU A 70 -10.45 -0.85 -4.47
N LEU A 71 -9.77 0.15 -3.91
CA LEU A 71 -10.06 0.72 -2.58
C LEU A 71 -10.85 2.04 -2.64
N TRP A 72 -11.15 2.57 -3.82
CA TRP A 72 -11.95 3.78 -3.99
C TRP A 72 -13.45 3.50 -4.08
N ASP A 73 -13.83 2.55 -4.93
CA ASP A 73 -15.19 2.03 -5.05
C ASP A 73 -15.15 0.50 -4.98
N CYS A 74 -15.13 -0.01 -3.76
CA CYS A 74 -14.97 -1.43 -3.50
C CYS A 74 -16.24 -2.20 -3.91
N PRO A 75 -16.16 -3.19 -4.82
CA PRO A 75 -17.30 -4.01 -5.19
C PRO A 75 -17.86 -4.79 -3.99
N SER A 76 -19.17 -5.03 -3.97
CA SER A 76 -19.80 -5.83 -2.89
C SER A 76 -19.35 -7.30 -2.86
N LYS A 77 -18.68 -7.76 -3.93
CA LYS A 77 -18.07 -9.09 -4.05
C LYS A 77 -16.74 -8.97 -4.79
N CYS A 78 -15.64 -8.96 -4.06
CA CYS A 78 -14.28 -8.95 -4.63
C CYS A 78 -13.29 -9.63 -3.68
N ASP A 79 -12.11 -9.93 -4.21
CA ASP A 79 -10.97 -10.38 -3.44
C ASP A 79 -9.88 -9.31 -3.53
N ILE A 80 -9.43 -8.85 -2.36
CA ILE A 80 -8.33 -7.90 -2.23
C ILE A 80 -7.10 -8.66 -1.81
N ASP A 81 -5.96 -8.29 -2.37
CA ASP A 81 -4.68 -8.94 -2.15
C ASP A 81 -3.53 -7.92 -1.99
N GLU A 82 -2.31 -8.44 -1.96
CA GLU A 82 -1.06 -7.69 -1.94
C GLU A 82 -0.86 -6.72 -3.13
N GLY A 83 -1.69 -6.80 -4.17
CA GLY A 83 -1.68 -5.91 -5.34
C GLY A 83 -1.87 -4.43 -4.96
N THR A 84 -2.55 -4.16 -3.86
CA THR A 84 -2.71 -2.82 -3.28
C THR A 84 -1.36 -2.13 -3.01
N ASP A 85 -0.40 -2.86 -2.42
CA ASP A 85 0.96 -2.34 -2.19
C ASP A 85 1.74 -2.17 -3.50
N SER A 86 1.49 -3.05 -4.49
CA SER A 86 2.16 -2.99 -5.79
C SER A 86 1.75 -1.73 -6.56
N TRP A 87 0.47 -1.36 -6.49
CA TRP A 87 -0.02 -0.08 -7.01
C TRP A 87 0.66 1.10 -6.31
N SER A 88 0.65 1.11 -4.97
CA SER A 88 1.29 2.18 -4.18
C SER A 88 2.79 2.31 -4.46
N LEU A 89 3.49 1.19 -4.71
CA LEU A 89 4.89 1.18 -5.14
C LEU A 89 5.06 1.84 -6.52
N GLY A 90 4.17 1.56 -7.47
CA GLY A 90 4.15 2.22 -8.78
C GLY A 90 4.04 3.75 -8.64
N CYS A 91 3.09 4.23 -7.83
CA CYS A 91 2.96 5.66 -7.53
C CYS A 91 4.21 6.24 -6.85
N THR A 92 4.82 5.48 -5.94
CA THR A 92 6.05 5.88 -5.25
C THR A 92 7.21 6.05 -6.21
N LEU A 93 7.42 5.10 -7.12
CA LEU A 93 8.48 5.17 -8.12
C LEU A 93 8.26 6.33 -9.09
N PHE A 94 7.02 6.57 -9.53
CA PHE A 94 6.69 7.71 -10.36
C PHE A 94 7.03 9.04 -9.65
N ALA A 95 6.59 9.20 -8.41
CA ALA A 95 6.87 10.40 -7.62
C ALA A 95 8.36 10.64 -7.39
N LEU A 96 9.15 9.58 -7.21
CA LEU A 96 10.62 9.69 -7.09
C LEU A 96 11.28 10.12 -8.41
N MET A 97 10.75 9.69 -9.56
CA MET A 97 11.30 10.04 -10.87
C MET A 97 10.92 11.46 -11.33
N TYR A 98 9.69 11.88 -11.06
CA TYR A 98 9.11 13.11 -11.64
C TYR A 98 8.82 14.21 -10.61
N GLY A 99 9.02 13.94 -9.31
CA GLY A 99 8.79 14.91 -8.24
C GLY A 99 7.31 15.23 -7.97
N VAL A 100 6.38 14.54 -8.63
CA VAL A 100 4.93 14.75 -8.53
C VAL A 100 4.19 13.42 -8.51
N SER A 101 2.97 13.41 -7.95
CA SER A 101 2.07 12.27 -8.03
C SER A 101 1.66 11.96 -9.47
N PRO A 102 1.43 10.68 -9.84
CA PRO A 102 0.81 10.33 -11.12
C PRO A 102 -0.70 10.66 -11.19
N PHE A 103 -1.30 11.07 -10.07
CA PHE A 103 -2.71 11.47 -9.91
C PHE A 103 -2.86 12.82 -9.23
#